data_AF-A0A3M1GBP9-F1
#
_entry.id   AF-A0A3M1GBP9-F1
#
_cell.length_a   1.000
_cell.length_b   1.000
_cell.length_c   1.000
_cell.angle_alpha   90.00
_cell.angle_beta   90.00
_cell.angle_gamma   90.00
#
_symmetry.space_group_name_H-M   'P 1'
#
loop_
_entity.id
_entity.type
_entity.pdbx_description
1 polymer ?
#
loop_
_entity_poly.entity_id
_entity_poly.type
_entity_poly.pdbx_seq_one_letter_code
_entity_poly.pdbx_strand_id
1 'polypeptide(L)'
;MDQPRRKRRWILFGGSAALILVAAVVLVSFVLPAQAGSRTITGVVRDASGPVSGALVKVQTTEIRTYTDEFGAFRLENVSLPGKLTVVAWSQGYTFGWADVSGRTDHVEIVLSGHSTEDHPEYDFQSAETCRECHPGYVEWRNDAHAQSALNPRFLTMYNGTDVEGNRSRNSNYDQGLPRTIDPSQEPYYGPGFKVDFPQRDGDCAACHAPMAAKFATSNTCAWSGCHMYSTMERSDELQG
;
A
#
# COMPACT_ATOMS: atom_id res chain seq x y z
N MET A 1 21.97 -18.85 94.62
CA MET A 1 21.87 -20.33 94.63
C MET A 1 20.41 -20.73 94.50
N ASP A 2 20.17 -21.96 94.06
CA ASP A 2 18.87 -22.57 93.77
C ASP A 2 17.90 -22.60 94.98
N GLN A 3 16.59 -22.39 94.74
CA GLN A 3 15.48 -23.30 95.09
C GLN A 3 14.11 -22.72 94.64
N PRO A 4 13.04 -23.54 94.43
CA PRO A 4 11.87 -23.14 93.61
C PRO A 4 10.50 -23.37 94.31
N ARG A 5 9.38 -23.15 93.59
CA ARG A 5 8.25 -24.12 93.41
C ARG A 5 6.89 -23.49 92.99
N ARG A 6 6.29 -24.14 92.00
CA ARG A 6 4.88 -24.06 91.52
C ARG A 6 3.80 -23.85 92.59
N LYS A 7 2.68 -23.19 92.22
CA LYS A 7 1.30 -23.51 92.72
C LYS A 7 0.18 -22.91 91.86
N ARG A 8 -1.00 -23.59 91.90
CA ARG A 8 -2.24 -23.49 91.07
C ARG A 8 -2.15 -24.14 89.68
N ARG A 9 -3.15 -24.87 89.12
CA ARG A 9 -4.45 -25.43 89.61
C ARG A 9 -5.55 -24.44 90.06
N TRP A 10 -6.77 -24.37 89.54
CA TRP A 10 -7.52 -25.08 88.46
C TRP A 10 -8.33 -24.00 87.64
N ILE A 11 -9.37 -24.19 86.80
CA ILE A 11 -10.63 -25.00 86.79
C ILE A 11 -11.11 -25.21 85.33
N LEU A 12 -11.92 -26.26 85.09
CA LEU A 12 -12.61 -26.56 83.81
C LEU A 12 -14.08 -26.11 83.81
N PHE A 13 -14.50 -25.40 82.75
CA PHE A 13 -15.87 -25.32 82.19
C PHE A 13 -15.72 -24.86 80.72
N GLY A 14 -16.56 -25.20 79.74
CA GLY A 14 -17.73 -26.08 79.75
C GLY A 14 -18.94 -25.44 79.06
N GLY A 15 -19.46 -26.04 77.98
CA GLY A 15 -20.74 -25.66 77.36
C GLY A 15 -20.65 -25.00 75.98
N SER A 16 -21.34 -25.59 75.00
CA SER A 16 -21.46 -25.18 73.60
C SER A 16 -22.39 -23.98 73.38
N ALA A 17 -22.13 -23.15 72.36
CA ALA A 17 -23.15 -22.27 71.76
C ALA A 17 -22.79 -21.76 70.34
N ALA A 18 -23.84 -21.42 69.58
CA ALA A 18 -23.90 -20.50 68.43
C ALA A 18 -23.12 -20.81 67.13
N LEU A 19 -23.90 -21.00 66.06
CA LEU A 19 -23.49 -20.92 64.65
C LEU A 19 -22.96 -19.52 64.30
N ILE A 20 -21.95 -19.45 63.42
CA ILE A 20 -21.80 -18.35 62.44
C ILE A 20 -21.48 -18.99 61.08
N LEU A 21 -22.25 -18.64 60.04
CA LEU A 21 -21.98 -19.08 58.67
C LEU A 21 -20.81 -18.29 58.08
N VAL A 22 -19.66 -18.94 57.87
CA VAL A 22 -18.64 -18.49 56.90
C VAL A 22 -18.16 -19.66 56.03
N ALA A 23 -19.09 -20.54 55.66
CA ALA A 23 -18.92 -21.41 54.49
C ALA A 23 -19.15 -20.57 53.21
N ALA A 24 -18.25 -19.60 52.99
CA ALA A 24 -18.23 -18.79 51.79
C ALA A 24 -17.78 -19.67 50.62
N VAL A 25 -18.73 -20.40 50.04
CA VAL A 25 -18.54 -21.10 48.77
C VAL A 25 -18.31 -20.02 47.73
N VAL A 26 -17.04 -19.72 47.47
CA VAL A 26 -16.63 -18.85 46.37
C VAL A 26 -16.90 -19.64 45.09
N LEU A 27 -18.15 -19.54 44.64
CA LEU A 27 -18.56 -19.84 43.26
C LEU A 27 -17.84 -18.83 42.36
N VAL A 28 -16.55 -19.09 42.13
CA VAL A 28 -15.82 -18.56 40.99
C VAL A 28 -16.52 -19.15 39.77
N SER A 29 -17.51 -18.41 39.28
CA SER A 29 -18.09 -18.64 37.97
C SER A 29 -16.97 -18.46 36.96
N PHE A 30 -16.26 -19.55 36.66
CA PHE A 30 -15.42 -19.67 35.48
C PHE A 30 -16.34 -19.54 34.28
N VAL A 31 -16.61 -18.28 33.90
CA VAL A 31 -17.05 -17.91 32.57
C VAL A 31 -15.88 -18.30 31.66
N LEU A 32 -15.87 -19.56 31.25
CA LEU A 32 -15.02 -20.02 30.16
C LEU A 32 -15.27 -19.03 29.01
N PRO A 33 -14.23 -18.34 28.50
CA PRO A 33 -14.42 -17.47 27.35
C PRO A 33 -15.00 -18.35 26.25
N ALA A 34 -16.18 -17.99 25.75
CA ALA A 34 -16.80 -18.71 24.66
C ALA A 34 -15.79 -18.75 23.52
N GLN A 35 -15.29 -19.94 23.19
CA GLN A 35 -14.29 -20.08 22.14
C GLN A 35 -14.94 -19.56 20.86
N ALA A 36 -14.44 -18.41 20.37
CA ALA A 36 -14.95 -17.79 19.16
C ALA A 36 -14.68 -18.76 18.02
N GLY A 37 -15.72 -19.52 17.64
CA GLY A 37 -15.60 -20.70 16.80
C GLY A 37 -14.95 -20.33 15.48
N SER A 38 -13.69 -20.71 15.32
CA SER A 38 -13.01 -20.57 14.05
C SER A 38 -13.64 -21.57 13.07
N ARG A 39 -13.95 -21.10 11.85
CA ARG A 39 -14.54 -21.96 10.82
C ARG A 39 -13.81 -21.82 9.50
N THR A 40 -14.17 -22.69 8.58
CA THR A 40 -13.83 -22.53 7.17
C THR A 40 -14.82 -21.57 6.49
N ILE A 41 -14.34 -20.74 5.58
CA ILE A 41 -15.16 -20.13 4.51
C ILE A 41 -14.73 -20.79 3.20
N THR A 42 -15.70 -21.25 2.40
CA THR A 42 -15.46 -21.74 1.04
C THR A 42 -16.08 -20.81 0.02
N GLY A 43 -15.59 -20.83 -1.21
CA GLY A 43 -16.14 -19.99 -2.26
C GLY A 43 -15.49 -20.19 -3.61
N VAL A 44 -15.84 -19.32 -4.55
CA VAL A 44 -15.30 -19.23 -5.90
C VAL A 44 -14.99 -17.78 -6.27
N VAL A 45 -13.93 -17.57 -7.04
CA VAL A 45 -13.62 -16.31 -7.71
C VAL A 45 -13.84 -16.49 -9.21
N ARG A 46 -14.56 -15.55 -9.84
CA ARG A 46 -14.91 -15.59 -11.26
C ARG A 46 -14.73 -14.23 -11.92
N ASP A 47 -14.67 -14.22 -13.24
CA ASP A 47 -14.82 -13.03 -14.08
C ASP A 47 -16.00 -13.23 -15.07
N ALA A 48 -16.06 -12.43 -16.14
CA ALA A 48 -17.04 -12.63 -17.22
C ALA A 48 -16.73 -13.86 -18.11
N SER A 49 -15.50 -14.36 -18.09
CA SER A 49 -15.02 -15.47 -18.92
C SER A 49 -15.17 -16.83 -18.26
N GLY A 50 -15.02 -16.90 -16.93
CA GLY A 50 -15.11 -18.15 -16.18
C GLY A 50 -14.53 -18.07 -14.76
N PRO A 51 -13.96 -19.16 -14.22
CA PRO A 51 -13.26 -19.15 -12.93
C PRO A 51 -11.88 -18.48 -13.03
N VAL A 52 -11.49 -17.70 -12.02
CA VAL A 52 -10.16 -17.06 -11.97
C VAL A 52 -9.26 -17.88 -11.05
N SER A 53 -8.31 -18.59 -11.65
CA SER A 53 -7.26 -19.33 -10.93
C SER A 53 -6.14 -18.42 -10.43
N GLY A 54 -5.45 -18.82 -9.36
CA GLY A 54 -4.31 -18.08 -8.79
C GLY A 54 -4.67 -16.75 -8.10
N ALA A 55 -5.95 -16.41 -7.97
CA ALA A 55 -6.41 -15.19 -7.30
C ALA A 55 -6.11 -15.26 -5.80
N LEU A 56 -5.52 -14.20 -5.25
CA LEU A 56 -5.33 -14.03 -3.82
C LEU A 56 -6.67 -13.72 -3.16
N VAL A 57 -7.12 -14.57 -2.23
CA VAL A 57 -8.34 -14.36 -1.44
C VAL A 57 -7.96 -14.13 0.02
N LYS A 58 -8.48 -13.06 0.65
CA LYS A 58 -8.08 -12.63 2.00
C LYS A 58 -9.28 -12.15 2.82
N VAL A 59 -9.30 -12.49 4.11
CA VAL A 59 -10.25 -11.91 5.08
C VAL A 59 -9.77 -10.51 5.47
N GLN A 60 -10.60 -9.49 5.24
CA GLN A 60 -10.24 -8.09 5.45
C GLN A 60 -9.77 -7.83 6.89
N THR A 61 -8.76 -6.96 7.06
CA THR A 61 -8.12 -6.61 8.35
C THR A 61 -7.45 -7.75 9.14
N THR A 62 -7.26 -8.93 8.54
CA THR A 62 -6.51 -10.06 9.16
C THR A 62 -5.36 -10.50 8.25
N GLU A 63 -4.57 -11.50 8.65
CA GLU A 63 -3.64 -12.21 7.74
C GLU A 63 -4.16 -13.57 7.24
N ILE A 64 -5.45 -13.87 7.44
CA ILE A 64 -6.05 -15.11 6.92
C ILE A 64 -6.26 -14.95 5.41
N ARG A 65 -5.50 -15.72 4.63
CA ARG A 65 -5.50 -15.69 3.16
C ARG A 65 -5.28 -17.07 2.56
N THR A 66 -5.65 -17.23 1.30
CA THR A 66 -5.44 -18.41 0.47
C THR A 66 -5.35 -17.99 -1.01
N TYR A 67 -5.13 -18.93 -1.92
CA TYR A 67 -5.22 -18.71 -3.36
C TYR A 67 -6.29 -19.62 -3.98
N THR A 68 -6.80 -19.27 -5.16
CA THR A 68 -7.74 -20.12 -5.91
C THR A 68 -7.06 -21.22 -6.71
N ASP A 69 -7.72 -22.37 -6.80
CA ASP A 69 -7.34 -23.52 -7.64
C ASP A 69 -7.67 -23.31 -9.14
N GLU A 70 -7.49 -24.33 -9.99
CA GLU A 70 -7.82 -24.26 -11.43
C GLU A 70 -9.32 -24.08 -11.72
N PHE A 71 -10.20 -24.35 -10.75
CA PHE A 71 -11.65 -24.13 -10.83
C PHE A 71 -12.08 -22.80 -10.20
N GLY A 72 -11.12 -21.96 -9.82
CA GLY A 72 -11.37 -20.68 -9.16
C GLY A 72 -11.87 -20.83 -7.72
N ALA A 73 -11.87 -22.04 -7.16
CA ALA A 73 -12.40 -22.29 -5.82
C ALA A 73 -11.36 -21.95 -4.74
N PHE A 74 -11.83 -21.49 -3.58
CA PHE A 74 -10.99 -21.15 -2.45
C PHE A 74 -11.49 -21.73 -1.13
N ARG A 75 -10.54 -21.93 -0.20
CA ARG A 75 -10.78 -22.38 1.17
C ARG A 75 -9.97 -21.53 2.14
N LEU A 76 -10.65 -20.69 2.92
CA LEU A 76 -10.07 -19.91 4.01
C LEU A 76 -10.32 -20.65 5.32
N GLU A 77 -9.27 -20.94 6.09
CA GLU A 77 -9.37 -21.67 7.36
C GLU A 77 -9.15 -20.76 8.58
N ASN A 78 -9.52 -21.25 9.76
CA ASN A 78 -9.35 -20.57 11.04
C ASN A 78 -10.04 -19.19 11.13
N VAL A 79 -11.08 -18.93 10.32
CA VAL A 79 -11.77 -17.65 10.29
C VAL A 79 -12.68 -17.52 11.51
N SER A 80 -12.33 -16.61 12.42
CA SER A 80 -13.21 -16.20 13.52
C SER A 80 -14.30 -15.26 12.99
N LEU A 81 -15.56 -15.54 13.34
CA LEU A 81 -16.72 -14.73 12.98
C LEU A 81 -17.39 -14.14 14.24
N PRO A 82 -16.85 -13.03 14.80
CA PRO A 82 -17.53 -12.27 15.85
C PRO A 82 -18.76 -11.50 15.33
N GLY A 83 -19.01 -11.49 14.02
CA GLY A 83 -20.10 -10.78 13.37
C GLY A 83 -20.06 -10.96 11.85
N LYS A 84 -20.41 -9.89 11.12
CA LYS A 84 -20.22 -9.79 9.66
C LYS A 84 -18.75 -9.47 9.36
N LEU A 85 -18.17 -10.07 8.32
CA LEU A 85 -16.86 -9.71 7.79
C LEU A 85 -16.86 -9.62 6.26
N THR A 86 -15.83 -9.02 5.70
CA THR A 86 -15.59 -8.96 4.25
C THR A 86 -14.50 -9.97 3.85
N VAL A 87 -14.75 -10.75 2.81
CA VAL A 87 -13.69 -11.46 2.07
C VAL A 87 -13.43 -10.69 0.79
N VAL A 88 -12.16 -10.40 0.51
CA VAL A 88 -11.72 -9.73 -0.72
C VAL A 88 -10.94 -10.72 -1.59
N ALA A 89 -11.04 -10.57 -2.91
CA ALA A 89 -10.23 -11.31 -3.88
C ALA A 89 -9.56 -10.37 -4.87
N TRP A 90 -8.35 -10.71 -5.31
CA TRP A 90 -7.58 -9.96 -6.31
C TRP A 90 -6.76 -10.89 -7.18
N SER A 91 -6.59 -10.52 -8.46
CA SER A 91 -5.65 -11.16 -9.39
C SER A 91 -5.04 -10.10 -10.32
N GLN A 92 -3.88 -10.39 -10.91
CA GLN A 92 -3.22 -9.46 -11.83
C GLN A 92 -4.08 -9.23 -13.07
N GLY A 93 -4.26 -7.95 -13.44
CA GLY A 93 -5.12 -7.55 -14.55
C GLY A 93 -6.60 -7.36 -14.18
N TYR A 94 -6.96 -7.43 -12.90
CA TYR A 94 -8.34 -7.23 -12.43
C TYR A 94 -8.44 -6.21 -11.30
N THR A 95 -9.56 -5.48 -11.28
CA THR A 95 -10.00 -4.75 -10.08
C THR A 95 -10.33 -5.76 -8.98
N PHE A 96 -10.00 -5.47 -7.72
CA PHE A 96 -10.37 -6.33 -6.61
C PHE A 96 -11.90 -6.46 -6.47
N GLY A 97 -12.36 -7.68 -6.18
CA GLY A 97 -13.75 -7.98 -5.84
C GLY A 97 -13.88 -8.27 -4.35
N TRP A 98 -15.11 -8.23 -3.82
CA TRP A 98 -15.37 -8.59 -2.44
C TRP A 98 -16.78 -9.18 -2.24
N ALA A 99 -16.94 -9.90 -1.14
CA ALA A 99 -18.23 -10.40 -0.69
C ALA A 99 -18.36 -10.34 0.85
N ASP A 100 -19.57 -10.07 1.30
CA ASP A 100 -19.95 -10.06 2.71
C ASP A 100 -20.24 -11.48 3.21
N VAL A 101 -19.60 -11.86 4.33
CA VAL A 101 -19.78 -13.18 4.94
C VAL A 101 -20.37 -13.02 6.34
N SER A 102 -21.38 -13.85 6.62
CA SER A 102 -22.03 -13.96 7.94
C SER A 102 -21.99 -15.41 8.43
N GLY A 103 -22.39 -15.64 9.68
CA GLY A 103 -22.41 -16.98 10.30
C GLY A 103 -23.31 -18.03 9.62
N ARG A 104 -24.09 -17.67 8.58
CA ARG A 104 -24.92 -18.59 7.79
C ARG A 104 -24.49 -18.72 6.31
N THR A 105 -23.39 -18.09 5.93
CA THR A 105 -22.92 -18.04 4.53
C THR A 105 -21.89 -19.15 4.29
N ASP A 106 -22.31 -20.32 3.82
CA ASP A 106 -21.41 -21.49 3.73
C ASP A 106 -20.55 -21.52 2.46
N HIS A 107 -21.05 -20.90 1.39
CA HIS A 107 -20.35 -20.67 0.12
C HIS A 107 -20.42 -19.18 -0.25
N VAL A 108 -19.38 -18.68 -0.90
CA VAL A 108 -19.19 -17.26 -1.24
C VAL A 108 -18.75 -17.14 -2.71
N GLU A 109 -19.38 -16.27 -3.49
CA GLU A 109 -18.96 -15.95 -4.85
C GLU A 109 -18.40 -14.53 -4.89
N ILE A 110 -17.23 -14.36 -5.51
CA ILE A 110 -16.57 -13.07 -5.69
C ILE A 110 -16.31 -12.87 -7.18
N VAL A 111 -16.91 -11.84 -7.76
CA VAL A 111 -16.67 -11.46 -9.16
C VAL A 111 -15.54 -10.43 -9.24
N LEU A 112 -14.60 -10.66 -10.14
CA LEU A 112 -13.58 -9.71 -10.54
C LEU A 112 -13.93 -9.10 -11.89
N SER A 113 -13.71 -7.79 -12.05
CA SER A 113 -13.76 -7.12 -13.34
C SER A 113 -12.34 -6.96 -13.88
N GLY A 114 -12.11 -7.28 -15.15
CA GLY A 114 -10.84 -7.00 -15.81
C GLY A 114 -10.55 -5.50 -15.83
N HIS A 115 -9.27 -5.13 -15.75
CA HIS A 115 -8.84 -3.78 -16.10
C HIS A 115 -9.16 -3.49 -17.57
N SER A 116 -9.55 -2.26 -17.88
CA SER A 116 -9.68 -1.86 -19.28
C SER A 116 -8.31 -1.92 -19.97
N THR A 117 -8.28 -2.48 -21.17
CA THR A 117 -7.13 -2.41 -22.10
C THR A 117 -7.15 -1.15 -22.97
N GLU A 118 -8.23 -0.37 -22.88
CA GLU A 118 -8.46 0.87 -23.64
C GLU A 118 -8.66 2.03 -22.66
N ASP A 119 -8.10 3.20 -22.96
CA ASP A 119 -8.34 4.42 -22.18
C ASP A 119 -9.73 4.98 -22.51
N HIS A 120 -10.38 5.66 -21.56
CA HIS A 120 -11.75 6.13 -21.73
C HIS A 120 -11.78 7.45 -22.52
N PRO A 121 -12.24 7.47 -23.79
CA PRO A 121 -12.00 8.57 -24.71
C PRO A 121 -12.73 9.88 -24.37
N GLU A 122 -13.69 9.83 -23.45
CA GLU A 122 -14.49 10.97 -22.99
C GLU A 122 -14.17 11.37 -21.53
N TYR A 123 -13.07 10.87 -20.94
CA TYR A 123 -12.71 11.21 -19.56
C TYR A 123 -11.92 12.53 -19.47
N ASP A 124 -12.44 13.48 -18.70
CA ASP A 124 -11.72 14.70 -18.33
C ASP A 124 -10.81 14.44 -17.12
N PHE A 125 -9.55 14.89 -17.23
CA PHE A 125 -8.59 14.92 -16.13
C PHE A 125 -9.13 15.75 -14.97
N GLN A 126 -9.57 15.08 -13.91
CA GLN A 126 -10.07 15.72 -12.70
C GLN A 126 -8.94 16.47 -11.96
N SER A 127 -9.26 17.61 -11.36
CA SER A 127 -8.27 18.34 -10.56
C SER A 127 -7.98 17.63 -9.23
N ALA A 128 -6.81 17.87 -8.65
CA ALA A 128 -6.35 17.17 -7.45
C ALA A 128 -7.25 17.41 -6.22
N GLU A 129 -8.05 18.47 -6.23
CA GLU A 129 -9.08 18.76 -5.23
C GLU A 129 -10.12 17.64 -5.11
N THR A 130 -10.45 16.93 -6.18
CA THR A 130 -11.41 15.80 -6.16
C THR A 130 -10.89 14.63 -5.32
N CYS A 131 -9.57 14.39 -5.32
CA CYS A 131 -8.94 13.34 -4.52
C CYS A 131 -8.95 13.64 -3.01
N ARG A 132 -9.10 14.92 -2.61
CA ARG A 132 -8.97 15.39 -1.23
C ARG A 132 -9.97 14.75 -0.25
N GLU A 133 -11.14 14.32 -0.72
CA GLU A 133 -12.17 13.71 0.13
C GLU A 133 -11.77 12.31 0.62
N CYS A 134 -11.02 11.56 -0.20
CA CYS A 134 -10.47 10.25 0.17
C CYS A 134 -9.02 10.33 0.68
N HIS A 135 -8.31 11.43 0.41
CA HIS A 135 -6.94 11.69 0.86
C HIS A 135 -6.88 12.85 1.87
N PRO A 136 -7.36 12.67 3.12
CA PRO A 136 -7.38 13.73 4.14
C PRO A 136 -5.98 14.18 4.58
N GLY A 137 -4.93 13.39 4.35
CA GLY A 137 -3.51 13.79 4.47
C GLY A 137 -3.03 14.72 3.34
N TYR A 138 -3.92 15.62 2.89
CA TYR A 138 -3.69 16.50 1.75
C TYR A 138 -2.59 17.53 2.01
N VAL A 139 -2.36 17.92 3.27
CA VAL A 139 -1.30 18.86 3.64
C VAL A 139 0.07 18.22 3.45
N GLU A 140 0.24 17.00 3.92
CA GLU A 140 1.47 16.22 3.83
C GLU A 140 1.82 15.94 2.37
N TRP A 141 0.86 15.44 1.57
CA TRP A 141 1.06 15.16 0.15
C TRP A 141 1.31 16.43 -0.68
N ARG A 142 0.46 17.45 -0.57
CA ARG A 142 0.63 18.71 -1.32
C ARG A 142 1.96 19.38 -1.01
N ASN A 143 2.48 19.24 0.21
CA ASN A 143 3.76 19.80 0.63
C ASN A 143 4.96 18.88 0.30
N ASP A 144 4.76 17.68 -0.26
CA ASP A 144 5.85 16.77 -0.59
C ASP A 144 6.64 17.20 -1.84
N ALA A 145 7.84 16.65 -2.01
CA ALA A 145 8.75 17.05 -3.08
C ALA A 145 8.30 16.63 -4.50
N HIS A 146 7.39 15.66 -4.61
CA HIS A 146 6.81 15.21 -5.86
C HIS A 146 5.65 16.13 -6.27
N ALA A 147 4.75 16.48 -5.35
CA ALA A 147 3.69 17.47 -5.58
C ALA A 147 4.23 18.89 -5.81
N GLN A 148 5.28 19.31 -5.09
CA GLN A 148 5.92 20.61 -5.26
C GLN A 148 6.91 20.68 -6.44
N SER A 149 7.17 19.58 -7.16
CA SER A 149 8.13 19.49 -8.27
C SER A 149 8.01 20.65 -9.29
N ALA A 150 6.80 20.93 -9.75
CA ALA A 150 6.48 21.97 -10.75
C ALA A 150 6.71 23.42 -10.26
N LEU A 151 6.95 23.63 -8.96
CA LEU A 151 7.25 24.93 -8.35
C LEU A 151 8.62 24.97 -7.67
N ASN A 152 9.29 23.82 -7.52
CA ASN A 152 10.55 23.69 -6.82
C ASN A 152 11.69 24.33 -7.64
N PRO A 153 12.33 25.42 -7.16
CA PRO A 153 13.34 26.12 -7.95
C PRO A 153 14.49 25.21 -8.38
N ARG A 154 14.90 24.24 -7.54
CA ARG A 154 15.97 23.30 -7.87
C ARG A 154 15.58 22.30 -8.96
N PHE A 155 14.30 21.96 -9.09
CA PHE A 155 13.82 21.13 -10.19
C PHE A 155 13.75 21.94 -11.49
N LEU A 156 13.19 23.16 -11.42
CA LEU A 156 13.00 24.03 -12.58
C LEU A 156 14.32 24.51 -13.20
N THR A 157 15.34 24.82 -12.40
CA THR A 157 16.69 25.15 -12.89
C THR A 157 17.35 23.97 -13.59
N MET A 158 17.38 22.80 -12.94
CA MET A 158 17.91 21.54 -13.48
C MET A 158 17.13 21.04 -14.71
N TYR A 159 15.85 21.39 -14.86
CA TYR A 159 15.08 21.04 -16.05
C TYR A 159 15.42 21.98 -17.22
N ASN A 160 15.32 23.30 -17.02
CA ASN A 160 15.52 24.29 -18.10
C ASN A 160 16.98 24.50 -18.50
N GLY A 161 17.93 24.17 -17.62
CA GLY A 161 19.34 24.54 -17.75
C GLY A 161 19.58 26.01 -17.42
N THR A 162 18.94 26.52 -16.36
CA THR A 162 19.05 27.92 -15.92
C THR A 162 19.57 28.03 -14.49
N ASP A 163 20.05 29.21 -14.11
CA ASP A 163 20.12 29.60 -12.70
C ASP A 163 18.74 30.04 -12.15
N VAL A 164 18.72 30.48 -10.89
CA VAL A 164 17.51 30.94 -10.19
C VAL A 164 17.02 32.33 -10.61
N GLU A 165 17.82 33.07 -11.39
CA GLU A 165 17.43 34.35 -12.01
C GLU A 165 16.81 34.15 -13.40
N GLY A 166 16.97 32.95 -13.97
CA GLY A 166 16.47 32.56 -15.28
C GLY A 166 17.52 32.65 -16.40
N ASN A 167 18.76 33.00 -16.08
CA ASN A 167 19.85 33.01 -17.06
C ASN A 167 20.12 31.56 -17.50
N ARG A 168 20.18 31.31 -18.82
CA ARG A 168 20.23 29.94 -19.37
C ARG A 168 21.61 29.57 -19.92
N SER A 169 22.13 28.42 -19.51
CA SER A 169 23.33 27.82 -20.11
C SER A 169 23.13 27.53 -21.60
N ARG A 170 24.22 27.55 -22.38
CA ARG A 170 24.22 27.08 -23.77
C ARG A 170 23.91 25.58 -23.82
N ASN A 171 23.22 25.14 -24.87
CA ASN A 171 22.99 23.71 -25.15
C ASN A 171 24.31 22.93 -25.22
N SER A 172 24.33 21.70 -24.71
CA SER A 172 25.49 20.81 -24.77
C SER A 172 25.81 20.44 -26.22
N ASN A 173 27.10 20.48 -26.56
CA ASN A 173 27.60 20.20 -27.91
C ASN A 173 28.49 18.96 -27.83
N TYR A 174 28.21 17.93 -28.62
CA TYR A 174 28.95 16.67 -28.59
C TYR A 174 29.93 16.60 -29.76
N ASP A 175 31.13 16.09 -29.51
CA ASP A 175 32.15 15.81 -30.53
C ASP A 175 32.37 14.30 -30.59
N GLN A 176 32.06 13.68 -31.73
CA GLN A 176 32.17 12.23 -31.93
C GLN A 176 31.46 11.38 -30.84
N GLY A 177 30.41 11.94 -30.20
CA GLY A 177 29.65 11.32 -29.11
C GLY A 177 30.09 11.70 -27.70
N LEU A 178 31.25 12.36 -27.52
CA LEU A 178 31.71 12.86 -26.23
C LEU A 178 31.22 14.30 -25.98
N PRO A 179 30.78 14.67 -24.77
CA PRO A 179 30.42 16.05 -24.47
C PRO A 179 31.65 16.96 -24.55
N ARG A 180 31.58 18.05 -25.34
CA ARG A 180 32.63 19.08 -25.34
C ARG A 180 32.62 19.80 -23.99
N THR A 181 33.77 19.85 -23.33
CA THR A 181 33.96 20.64 -22.11
C THR A 181 33.70 22.13 -22.38
N ILE A 182 32.79 22.74 -21.64
CA ILE A 182 32.54 24.19 -21.66
C ILE A 182 33.75 24.89 -21.03
N ASP A 183 34.28 25.92 -21.69
CA ASP A 183 35.29 26.83 -21.12
C ASP A 183 34.57 28.00 -20.41
N PRO A 184 34.59 28.07 -19.06
CA PRO A 184 33.90 29.12 -18.31
C PRO A 184 34.50 30.52 -18.51
N SER A 185 35.67 30.64 -19.16
CA SER A 185 36.28 31.92 -19.51
C SER A 185 35.78 32.50 -20.84
N GLN A 186 35.10 31.71 -21.66
CA GLN A 186 34.56 32.14 -22.96
C GLN A 186 33.04 32.27 -22.99
N GLU A 187 32.32 31.42 -22.25
CA GLU A 187 30.86 31.47 -22.17
C GLU A 187 30.36 31.31 -20.72
N PRO A 188 29.37 32.11 -20.27
CA PRO A 188 28.79 31.96 -18.94
C PRO A 188 28.10 30.60 -18.76
N TYR A 189 28.37 29.94 -17.64
CA TYR A 189 27.73 28.68 -17.25
C TYR A 189 26.82 28.90 -16.04
N TYR A 190 25.52 28.74 -16.26
CA TYR A 190 24.46 28.98 -15.27
C TYR A 190 23.98 27.68 -14.59
N GLY A 191 24.70 26.58 -14.79
CA GLY A 191 24.37 25.25 -14.29
C GLY A 191 23.98 24.25 -15.40
N PRO A 192 23.87 22.96 -15.05
CA PRO A 192 23.48 21.91 -15.99
C PRO A 192 21.97 21.90 -16.21
N GLY A 193 21.48 21.24 -17.26
CA GLY A 193 20.06 20.88 -17.27
C GLY A 193 19.55 20.09 -18.46
N PHE A 194 18.39 19.45 -18.26
CA PHE A 194 17.81 18.51 -19.22
C PHE A 194 17.54 19.15 -20.60
N LYS A 195 16.96 20.35 -20.64
CA LYS A 195 16.72 21.09 -21.90
C LYS A 195 18.01 21.67 -22.51
N VAL A 196 19.15 21.62 -21.81
CA VAL A 196 20.47 21.98 -22.33
C VAL A 196 21.12 20.78 -23.03
N ASP A 197 21.05 19.59 -22.43
CA ASP A 197 21.53 18.35 -23.06
C ASP A 197 20.60 17.84 -24.18
N PHE A 198 19.29 17.98 -23.98
CA PHE A 198 18.24 17.46 -24.86
C PHE A 198 17.25 18.56 -25.29
N PRO A 199 17.67 19.61 -26.01
CA PRO A 199 16.80 20.74 -26.37
C PRO A 199 15.53 20.34 -27.14
N GLN A 200 15.59 19.25 -27.92
CA GLN A 200 14.48 18.74 -28.74
C GLN A 200 13.63 17.64 -28.06
N ARG A 201 13.90 17.28 -26.80
CA ARG A 201 13.08 16.36 -26.00
C ARG A 201 12.51 17.12 -24.81
N ASP A 202 11.29 16.83 -24.40
CA ASP A 202 10.75 17.35 -23.12
C ASP A 202 10.92 16.32 -21.99
N GLY A 203 10.96 15.03 -22.34
CA GLY A 203 11.34 13.98 -21.40
C GLY A 203 10.23 13.57 -20.44
N ASP A 204 10.38 12.39 -19.89
CA ASP A 204 9.28 11.61 -19.31
C ASP A 204 8.75 12.26 -18.04
N CYS A 205 9.64 12.91 -17.28
CA CYS A 205 9.30 13.73 -16.12
C CYS A 205 8.41 14.93 -16.47
N ALA A 206 8.55 15.52 -17.66
CA ALA A 206 7.90 16.79 -18.00
C ALA A 206 6.38 16.67 -18.15
N ALA A 207 5.88 15.49 -18.53
CA ALA A 207 4.44 15.19 -18.64
C ALA A 207 3.69 15.44 -17.31
N CYS A 208 4.35 15.23 -16.16
CA CYS A 208 3.77 15.46 -14.83
C CYS A 208 4.39 16.64 -14.08
N HIS A 209 5.67 16.94 -14.31
CA HIS A 209 6.46 17.88 -13.49
C HIS A 209 6.78 19.22 -14.16
N ALA A 210 6.42 19.41 -15.44
CA ALA A 210 6.59 20.68 -16.14
C ALA A 210 5.27 21.08 -16.86
N PRO A 211 4.32 21.77 -16.19
CA PRO A 211 3.00 22.07 -16.74
C PRO A 211 2.97 22.87 -18.05
N MET A 212 4.06 23.55 -18.41
CA MET A 212 4.23 24.19 -19.72
C MET A 212 4.53 23.20 -20.85
N ALA A 213 5.14 22.05 -20.53
CA ALA A 213 5.50 20.99 -21.47
C ALA A 213 4.50 19.81 -21.47
N ALA A 214 3.76 19.62 -20.38
CA ALA A 214 2.66 18.64 -20.26
C ALA A 214 1.51 18.83 -21.28
N LYS A 215 1.55 19.89 -22.09
CA LYS A 215 0.60 20.15 -23.21
C LYS A 215 1.14 19.74 -24.59
N PHE A 216 2.36 19.22 -24.68
CA PHE A 216 2.92 18.73 -25.95
C PHE A 216 2.58 17.25 -26.18
N ALA A 217 2.56 16.84 -27.44
CA ALA A 217 2.15 15.49 -27.82
C ALA A 217 3.17 14.45 -27.35
N THR A 218 2.70 13.43 -26.62
CA THR A 218 3.51 12.39 -25.95
C THR A 218 4.47 11.63 -26.88
N SER A 219 4.27 11.72 -28.20
CA SER A 219 5.24 11.31 -29.23
C SER A 219 6.65 11.93 -29.12
N ASN A 220 6.84 13.03 -28.36
CA ASN A 220 8.17 13.62 -28.10
C ASN A 220 8.69 13.40 -26.65
N THR A 221 7.89 12.77 -25.79
CA THR A 221 8.28 12.29 -24.46
C THR A 221 8.63 10.80 -24.55
N CYS A 222 9.78 10.36 -24.03
CA CYS A 222 10.22 8.98 -24.20
C CYS A 222 9.62 8.02 -23.15
N ALA A 223 8.44 8.36 -22.62
CA ALA A 223 7.80 7.77 -21.45
C ALA A 223 7.42 6.30 -21.65
N TRP A 224 8.42 5.43 -21.53
CA TRP A 224 8.43 3.96 -21.35
C TRP A 224 7.69 3.07 -22.37
N SER A 225 6.87 3.64 -23.27
CA SER A 225 6.00 2.88 -24.18
C SER A 225 6.22 3.17 -25.67
N GLY A 226 7.07 4.15 -26.02
CA GLY A 226 7.13 4.71 -27.38
C GLY A 226 8.44 4.51 -28.18
N CYS A 227 9.59 4.25 -27.53
CA CYS A 227 10.90 4.30 -28.20
C CYS A 227 11.64 2.96 -28.32
N HIS A 228 11.18 1.89 -27.65
CA HIS A 228 11.83 0.57 -27.66
C HIS A 228 11.01 -0.46 -28.44
N MET A 229 10.79 -0.19 -29.73
CA MET A 229 10.19 -1.15 -30.65
C MET A 229 11.13 -2.33 -30.94
N TYR A 230 10.92 -3.43 -30.20
CA TYR A 230 11.42 -4.81 -30.39
C TYR A 230 12.95 -5.01 -30.34
N SER A 231 13.68 -4.33 -31.23
CA SER A 231 15.11 -4.49 -31.49
C SER A 231 16.07 -4.21 -30.32
N THR A 232 15.64 -3.47 -29.28
CA THR A 232 16.42 -3.32 -28.04
C THR A 232 16.23 -4.52 -27.10
N MET A 233 15.01 -5.07 -27.04
CA MET A 233 14.67 -6.19 -26.15
C MET A 233 15.36 -7.49 -26.59
N GLU A 234 15.48 -7.72 -27.90
CA GLU A 234 16.25 -8.85 -28.46
C GLU A 234 17.78 -8.73 -28.27
N ARG A 235 18.29 -7.60 -27.76
CA ARG A 235 19.72 -7.25 -27.74
C ARG A 235 20.23 -6.70 -26.41
N SER A 236 19.46 -6.88 -25.33
CA SER A 236 19.84 -6.45 -23.99
C SER A 236 20.25 -7.67 -23.16
N ASP A 237 21.55 -7.96 -23.12
CA ASP A 237 22.11 -9.15 -22.45
C ASP A 237 21.76 -9.21 -20.94
N GLU A 238 21.50 -8.05 -20.31
CA GLU A 238 21.05 -7.93 -18.92
C GLU A 238 19.65 -8.54 -18.63
N LEU A 239 18.91 -8.99 -19.66
CA LEU A 239 17.58 -9.60 -19.53
C LEU A 239 17.54 -11.09 -19.96
N GLN A 240 18.70 -11.74 -20.12
CA GLN A 240 18.81 -13.17 -20.46
C GLN A 240 19.50 -14.01 -19.37
N GLY A 241 19.36 -13.60 -18.10
CA GLY A 241 19.88 -14.30 -16.91
C GLY A 241 18.81 -14.54 -15.85
#